data_AF-A0A5M0YK81-F1
#
_entry.id   AF-A0A5M0YK81-F1
#
_cell.length_a   1.000
_cell.length_b   1.000
_cell.length_c   1.000
_cell.angle_alpha   90.00
_cell.angle_beta   90.00
_cell.angle_gamma   90.00
#
_symmetry.space_group_name_H-M   'P 1'
#
loop_
_entity.id
_entity.type
_entity.pdbx_description
1 polymer ?
#
loop_
_entity_poly.entity_id
_entity_poly.type
_entity_poly.pdbx_seq_one_letter_code
_entity_poly.pdbx_strand_id
1 'polypeptide(L)'
;MSIKLLDEFLKKHSKTRYQLSKLTGISQNTLNDYNKKELNKYSVSFLRALSMCAGISTFDVFIELAELEKSYDDLAGFKHLLDKYKLSFPVQEFELYCLIKEFESANIEVLPFTFNRFENETHVDIEKDVKKALENAITVLKEKKNELI
;
A
#
# COMPACT_ATOMS: atom_id res chain seq x y z
N MET A 1 -6.38 -10.06 -5.48
CA MET A 1 -7.80 -9.68 -5.34
C MET A 1 -7.83 -8.16 -5.28
N SER A 2 -8.58 -7.47 -6.14
CA SER A 2 -8.61 -5.99 -6.15
C SER A 2 -9.39 -5.49 -4.91
N ILE A 3 -8.67 -4.84 -3.99
CA ILE A 3 -9.24 -4.21 -2.80
C ILE A 3 -10.27 -3.14 -3.20
N LYS A 4 -11.37 -3.04 -2.45
CA LYS A 4 -12.32 -1.92 -2.53
C LYS A 4 -11.84 -0.75 -1.68
N LEU A 5 -10.72 -0.13 -2.10
CA LEU A 5 -9.97 0.86 -1.32
C LEU A 5 -10.85 2.02 -0.82
N LEU A 6 -11.71 2.55 -1.70
CA LEU A 6 -12.64 3.63 -1.33
C LEU A 6 -13.62 3.18 -0.24
N ASP A 7 -14.22 2.00 -0.38
CA ASP A 7 -15.19 1.52 0.59
C ASP A 7 -14.55 1.24 1.96
N GLU A 8 -13.35 0.66 2.00
CA GLU A 8 -12.64 0.41 3.26
C GLU A 8 -12.29 1.71 3.98
N PHE A 9 -11.81 2.72 3.25
CA PHE A 9 -11.58 4.05 3.82
C PHE A 9 -12.87 4.65 4.38
N LEU A 10 -13.97 4.66 3.60
CA LEU A 10 -15.22 5.25 4.05
C LEU A 10 -15.80 4.51 5.26
N LYS A 11 -15.74 3.18 5.31
CA LYS A 11 -16.18 2.37 6.46
C LYS A 11 -15.44 2.74 7.73
N LYS A 12 -14.11 2.92 7.67
CA LYS A 12 -13.29 3.31 8.82
C LYS A 12 -13.73 4.64 9.43
N HIS A 13 -14.29 5.54 8.62
CA HIS A 13 -14.82 6.84 9.03
C HIS A 13 -16.35 6.84 9.24
N SER A 14 -16.99 5.66 9.28
CA SER A 14 -18.46 5.52 9.37
C SER A 14 -19.21 6.31 8.28
N LYS A 15 -18.63 6.36 7.08
CA LYS A 15 -19.18 7.00 5.89
C LYS A 15 -19.56 5.98 4.82
N THR A 16 -20.32 6.44 3.84
CA THR A 16 -20.77 5.66 2.68
C THR A 16 -20.54 6.44 1.39
N ARG A 17 -20.44 5.75 0.25
CA ARG A 17 -20.42 6.39 -1.08
C ARG A 17 -21.67 7.25 -1.31
N TYR A 18 -22.80 6.91 -0.70
CA TYR A 18 -24.00 7.73 -0.74
C TYR A 18 -23.78 9.11 -0.09
N GLN A 19 -23.21 9.16 1.11
CA GLN A 19 -22.90 10.43 1.78
C GLN A 19 -21.86 11.23 1.01
N LEU A 20 -20.81 10.58 0.49
CA LEU A 20 -19.78 11.23 -0.32
C LEU A 20 -20.38 11.85 -1.58
N SER A 21 -21.23 11.12 -2.30
CA SER A 21 -21.94 11.59 -3.49
C SER A 21 -22.84 12.79 -3.19
N LYS A 22 -23.63 12.72 -2.11
CA LYS A 22 -24.51 13.81 -1.68
C LYS A 22 -23.73 15.08 -1.34
N LEU A 23 -22.55 14.95 -0.75
CA LEU A 23 -21.69 16.06 -0.35
C LEU A 23 -21.00 16.73 -1.55
N THR A 24 -20.56 15.93 -2.52
CA THR A 24 -19.62 16.38 -3.55
C THR A 24 -20.24 16.51 -4.93
N GLY A 25 -21.45 15.98 -5.13
CA GLY A 25 -22.10 15.89 -6.43
C GLY A 25 -21.52 14.80 -7.35
N ILE A 26 -20.51 14.04 -6.92
CA ILE A 26 -19.93 12.95 -7.71
C ILE A 26 -20.96 11.83 -7.86
N SER A 27 -21.19 11.35 -9.07
CA SER A 27 -22.17 10.28 -9.34
C SER A 27 -21.79 8.96 -8.68
N GLN A 28 -22.79 8.15 -8.30
CA GLN A 28 -22.56 6.81 -7.75
C GLN A 28 -21.75 5.91 -8.70
N ASN A 29 -21.96 6.05 -10.01
CA ASN A 29 -21.21 5.30 -11.02
C ASN A 29 -19.72 5.67 -10.99
N THR A 30 -19.42 6.97 -10.96
CA THR A 30 -18.04 7.46 -10.83
C THR A 30 -17.38 6.99 -9.53
N LEU A 31 -18.10 7.00 -8.41
CA LEU A 31 -17.57 6.46 -7.14
C LEU A 31 -17.34 4.95 -7.19
N ASN A 32 -18.20 4.21 -7.89
CA ASN A 32 -18.01 2.79 -8.12
C ASN A 32 -16.77 2.49 -8.98
N ASP A 33 -16.45 3.38 -9.93
CA ASP A 33 -15.23 3.27 -10.73
C ASP A 33 -13.99 3.60 -9.89
N TYR A 34 -14.03 4.63 -9.05
CA TYR A 34 -12.96 4.88 -8.07
C TYR A 34 -12.72 3.70 -7.15
N ASN A 35 -13.78 3.02 -6.69
CA ASN A 35 -13.68 1.86 -5.82
C ASN A 35 -13.03 0.62 -6.47
N LYS A 36 -12.70 0.67 -7.76
CA LYS A 36 -11.97 -0.38 -8.48
C LYS A 36 -10.55 0.04 -8.85
N LYS A 37 -10.20 1.32 -8.63
CA LYS A 37 -8.90 1.88 -8.96
C LYS A 37 -7.93 1.70 -7.79
N GLU A 38 -6.66 1.58 -8.13
CA GLU A 38 -5.53 1.72 -7.20
C GLU A 38 -5.33 3.19 -6.82
N LEU A 39 -4.63 3.42 -5.71
CA LEU A 39 -4.38 4.75 -5.16
C LEU A 39 -3.65 5.65 -6.17
N ASN A 40 -2.76 5.10 -7.00
CA ASN A 40 -2.02 5.84 -8.03
C ASN A 40 -2.95 6.52 -9.08
N LYS A 41 -4.21 6.11 -9.20
CA LYS A 41 -5.20 6.72 -10.11
C LYS A 41 -6.15 7.69 -9.40
N TYR A 42 -5.98 7.94 -8.10
CA TYR A 42 -6.80 8.89 -7.36
C TYR A 42 -6.27 10.30 -7.60
N SER A 43 -7.12 11.19 -8.08
CA SER A 43 -6.74 12.59 -8.25
C SER A 43 -6.68 13.31 -6.91
N VAL A 44 -5.87 14.36 -6.82
CA VAL A 44 -5.83 15.25 -5.65
C VAL A 44 -7.22 15.83 -5.35
N SER A 45 -8.02 16.14 -6.37
CA SER A 45 -9.41 16.61 -6.18
C SER A 45 -10.28 15.56 -5.49
N PHE A 46 -10.09 14.27 -5.79
CA PHE A 46 -10.81 13.21 -5.13
C PHE A 46 -10.34 13.02 -3.68
N LEU A 47 -9.05 13.13 -3.40
CA LEU A 47 -8.53 13.12 -2.02
C LEU A 47 -9.10 14.28 -1.17
N ARG A 48 -9.24 15.48 -1.77
CA ARG A 48 -9.89 16.63 -1.10
C ARG A 48 -11.37 16.37 -0.83
N ALA A 49 -12.07 15.72 -1.75
CA ALA A 49 -13.47 15.30 -1.55
C ALA A 49 -13.62 14.31 -0.38
N LEU A 50 -12.70 13.34 -0.27
CA LEU A 50 -12.64 12.42 0.86
C LEU A 50 -12.31 13.14 2.17
N SER A 51 -11.37 14.08 2.14
CA SER A 51 -10.99 14.92 3.29
C SER A 51 -12.20 15.71 3.82
N MET A 52 -12.97 16.33 2.92
CA MET A 52 -14.21 17.03 3.28
C MET A 52 -15.27 16.08 3.86
N CYS A 53 -15.37 14.84 3.35
CA CYS A 53 -16.35 13.86 3.80
C CYS A 53 -16.01 13.23 5.16
N ALA A 54 -14.73 12.92 5.40
CA ALA A 54 -14.23 12.30 6.61
C ALA A 54 -13.93 13.30 7.73
N GLY A 55 -13.67 14.57 7.39
CA GLY A 55 -13.32 15.60 8.36
C GLY A 55 -11.87 15.55 8.85
N ILE A 56 -10.97 14.98 8.02
CA ILE A 56 -9.53 14.89 8.28
C ILE A 56 -8.74 15.62 7.17
N SER A 57 -7.45 15.88 7.38
CA SER A 57 -6.65 16.59 6.37
C SER A 57 -6.47 15.75 5.10
N THR A 58 -6.22 16.39 3.95
CA THR A 58 -5.95 15.67 2.70
C THR A 58 -4.69 14.80 2.78
N PHE A 59 -3.71 15.20 3.59
CA PHE A 59 -2.52 14.39 3.86
C PHE A 59 -2.87 13.12 4.65
N ASP A 60 -3.68 13.24 5.70
CA ASP A 60 -4.11 12.08 6.50
C ASP A 60 -4.96 11.11 5.66
N VAL A 61 -5.82 11.62 4.77
CA VAL A 61 -6.52 10.79 3.78
C VAL A 61 -5.54 9.98 2.95
N PHE A 62 -4.50 10.64 2.40
CA PHE A 62 -3.51 9.99 1.56
C PHE A 62 -2.75 8.90 2.34
N ILE A 63 -2.29 9.20 3.56
CA ILE A 63 -1.58 8.24 4.41
C ILE A 63 -2.48 7.05 4.76
N GLU A 64 -3.73 7.28 5.16
CA GLU A 64 -4.65 6.20 5.49
C GLU A 64 -4.97 5.30 4.28
N LEU A 65 -5.14 5.87 3.09
CA LEU A 65 -5.33 5.10 1.88
C LEU A 65 -4.07 4.31 1.50
N ALA A 66 -2.88 4.88 1.68
CA ALA A 66 -1.61 4.21 1.41
C ALA A 66 -1.40 3.01 2.36
N GLU A 67 -1.70 3.18 3.64
CA GLU A 67 -1.64 2.08 4.63
C GLU A 67 -2.68 0.98 4.32
N LEU A 68 -3.89 1.37 3.91
CA LEU A 68 -4.91 0.42 3.47
C LEU A 68 -4.42 -0.35 2.25
N GLU A 69 -3.92 0.32 1.21
CA GLU A 69 -3.41 -0.35 0.00
C GLU A 69 -2.23 -1.28 0.33
N LYS A 70 -1.26 -0.82 1.13
CA LYS A 70 -0.12 -1.63 1.63
C LYS A 70 -0.58 -2.95 2.25
N SER A 71 -1.64 -2.93 3.06
CA SER A 71 -2.11 -4.15 3.76
C SER A 71 -2.58 -5.28 2.83
N TYR A 72 -2.88 -4.97 1.55
CA TYR A 72 -3.26 -5.93 0.52
C TYR A 72 -2.20 -6.11 -0.58
N ASP A 73 -1.14 -5.30 -0.56
CA ASP A 73 -0.03 -5.40 -1.50
C ASP A 73 0.80 -6.66 -1.20
N ASP A 74 1.34 -7.30 -2.23
CA ASP A 74 2.18 -8.49 -2.07
C ASP A 74 3.56 -8.16 -1.47
N LEU A 75 3.93 -6.87 -1.46
CA LEU A 75 5.23 -6.36 -1.03
C LEU A 75 6.36 -7.09 -1.73
N ALA A 76 6.21 -7.31 -3.04
CA ALA A 76 7.15 -8.07 -3.87
C ALA A 76 7.54 -9.44 -3.25
N GLY A 77 6.54 -10.20 -2.79
CA GLY A 77 6.69 -11.51 -2.17
C GLY A 77 6.88 -11.50 -0.64
N PHE A 78 7.14 -10.36 0.00
CA PHE A 78 7.31 -10.30 1.46
C PHE A 78 6.02 -10.57 2.22
N LYS A 79 4.84 -10.29 1.64
CA LYS A 79 3.57 -10.55 2.31
C LYS A 79 3.43 -12.04 2.68
N HIS A 80 3.81 -12.94 1.77
CA HIS A 80 3.82 -14.37 2.04
C HIS A 80 4.69 -14.73 3.26
N LEU A 81 5.92 -14.18 3.30
CA LEU A 81 6.89 -14.46 4.36
C LEU A 81 6.41 -13.93 5.72
N LEU A 82 5.90 -12.68 5.75
CA LEU A 82 5.38 -12.04 6.95
C LEU A 82 4.16 -12.79 7.50
N ASP A 83 3.21 -13.15 6.64
CA ASP A 83 2.01 -13.90 7.02
C ASP A 83 2.37 -15.30 7.54
N LYS A 84 3.34 -15.99 6.90
CA LYS A 84 3.80 -17.33 7.29
C LYS A 84 4.36 -17.36 8.71
N TYR A 85 5.16 -16.36 9.08
CA TYR A 85 5.79 -16.28 10.41
C TYR A 85 5.02 -15.41 11.40
N LYS A 86 3.87 -14.84 11.00
CA LYS A 86 3.03 -13.93 11.81
C LYS A 86 3.82 -12.73 12.35
N LEU A 87 4.67 -12.18 11.51
CA LEU A 87 5.53 -11.04 11.85
C LEU A 87 4.93 -9.74 11.29
N SER A 88 5.25 -8.63 11.95
CA SER A 88 4.89 -7.30 11.47
C SER A 88 6.03 -6.32 11.75
N PHE A 89 6.43 -5.60 10.72
CA PHE A 89 7.44 -4.54 10.76
C PHE A 89 6.87 -3.29 10.08
N PRO A 90 5.94 -2.56 10.71
CA PRO A 90 5.12 -1.56 10.03
C PRO A 90 5.92 -0.49 9.28
N VAL A 91 7.02 -0.01 9.87
CA VAL A 91 7.88 1.03 9.28
C VAL A 91 8.56 0.51 8.01
N GLN A 92 9.19 -0.66 8.09
CA GLN A 92 9.92 -1.26 6.98
C GLN A 92 8.97 -1.73 5.87
N GLU A 93 7.82 -2.30 6.22
CA GLU A 93 6.79 -2.68 5.25
C GLU A 93 6.28 -1.46 4.46
N PHE A 94 6.02 -0.34 5.15
CA PHE A 94 5.54 0.88 4.51
C PHE A 94 6.64 1.52 3.62
N GLU A 95 7.89 1.50 4.07
CA GLU A 95 9.02 1.96 3.28
C GLU A 95 9.21 1.12 2.00
N LEU A 96 9.14 -0.21 2.10
CA LEU A 96 9.20 -1.11 0.95
C LEU A 96 8.05 -0.84 -0.02
N TYR A 97 6.83 -0.70 0.49
CA TYR A 97 5.65 -0.35 -0.30
C TYR A 97 5.83 0.95 -1.08
N CYS A 98 6.31 2.01 -0.42
CA CYS A 98 6.58 3.30 -1.07
C CYS A 98 7.57 3.15 -2.24
N LEU A 99 8.68 2.43 -2.04
CA LEU A 99 9.66 2.19 -3.10
C LEU A 99 9.04 1.43 -4.28
N ILE A 100 8.25 0.38 -4.03
CA ILE A 100 7.56 -0.36 -5.08
C ILE A 100 6.64 0.57 -5.89
N LYS A 101 5.85 1.42 -5.22
CA LYS A 101 4.94 2.37 -5.89
C LYS A 101 5.68 3.45 -6.66
N GLU A 102 6.86 3.88 -6.22
CA GLU A 102 7.71 4.79 -6.99
C GLU A 102 8.18 4.15 -8.31
N PHE A 103 8.68 2.91 -8.29
CA PHE A 103 9.06 2.19 -9.50
C PHE A 103 7.86 1.94 -10.44
N GLU A 104 6.72 1.55 -9.88
CA GLU A 104 5.47 1.36 -10.62
C GLU A 104 5.05 2.65 -11.35
N SER A 105 5.16 3.80 -10.67
CA SER A 105 4.86 5.12 -11.26
C SER A 105 5.79 5.49 -12.43
N ALA A 106 7.01 4.97 -12.42
CA ALA A 106 8.00 5.12 -13.49
C ALA A 106 7.86 4.07 -14.60
N ASN A 107 6.85 3.17 -14.53
CA ASN A 107 6.68 2.00 -15.40
C ASN A 107 7.89 1.04 -15.35
N ILE A 108 8.54 0.92 -14.19
CA ILE A 108 9.65 0.00 -13.97
C ILE A 108 9.14 -1.18 -13.14
N GLU A 109 9.26 -2.39 -13.69
CA GLU A 109 8.84 -3.60 -12.99
C GLU A 109 9.80 -3.90 -11.82
N VAL A 110 9.20 -4.19 -10.65
CA VAL A 110 9.89 -4.75 -9.49
C VAL A 110 9.53 -6.23 -9.42
N LEU A 111 10.50 -7.08 -9.76
CA LEU A 111 10.33 -8.53 -9.66
C LEU A 111 10.22 -8.94 -8.18
N PRO A 112 9.37 -9.95 -7.85
CA PRO A 112 9.26 -10.45 -6.49
C PRO A 112 10.59 -11.00 -5.96
N PHE A 113 10.87 -10.73 -4.69
CA PHE A 113 11.95 -11.37 -3.95
C PHE A 113 11.59 -12.83 -3.66
N THR A 114 12.55 -13.74 -3.79
CA THR A 114 12.34 -15.18 -3.56
C THR A 114 13.03 -15.65 -2.29
N PHE A 115 12.35 -16.49 -1.51
CA PHE A 115 12.84 -16.94 -0.21
C PHE A 115 13.17 -18.44 -0.15
N ASN A 116 13.27 -19.13 -1.29
CA ASN A 116 13.52 -20.59 -1.35
C ASN A 116 14.71 -21.03 -0.49
N ARG A 117 15.82 -20.28 -0.51
CA ARG A 117 16.99 -20.59 0.30
C ARG A 117 16.75 -20.28 1.78
N PHE A 118 16.22 -19.09 2.07
CA PHE A 118 15.89 -18.63 3.41
C PHE A 118 15.03 -19.67 4.13
N GLU A 119 13.94 -20.12 3.51
CA GLU A 119 13.01 -21.08 4.11
C GLU A 119 13.58 -22.50 4.33
N ASN A 120 14.69 -22.84 3.67
CA ASN A 120 15.37 -24.13 3.85
C ASN A 120 16.51 -24.06 4.87
N GLU A 121 16.89 -22.86 5.34
CA GLU A 121 17.92 -22.67 6.35
C GLU A 121 17.32 -22.75 7.76
N THR A 122 18.16 -23.09 8.75
CA THR A 122 17.75 -23.07 10.16
C THR A 122 17.96 -21.67 10.73
N HIS A 123 16.90 -21.06 11.24
CA HIS A 123 16.94 -19.75 11.86
C HIS A 123 17.03 -19.86 13.38
N VAL A 124 18.05 -19.22 13.97
CA VAL A 124 18.17 -19.09 15.43
C VAL A 124 17.12 -18.09 15.95
N ASP A 125 16.88 -17.02 15.18
CA ASP A 125 15.91 -15.97 15.48
C ASP A 125 15.23 -15.55 14.16
N ILE A 126 14.06 -16.14 13.92
CA ILE A 126 13.32 -15.92 12.67
C ILE A 126 12.86 -14.47 12.52
N GLU A 127 12.51 -13.79 13.61
CA GLU A 127 12.04 -12.41 13.58
C GLU A 127 13.16 -11.49 13.10
N LYS A 128 14.35 -11.65 13.70
CA LYS A 128 15.54 -10.89 13.32
C LYS A 128 15.97 -11.16 11.88
N ASP A 129 15.92 -12.42 11.45
CA ASP A 129 16.34 -12.80 10.11
C ASP A 129 15.37 -12.28 9.04
N VAL A 130 14.06 -12.36 9.27
CA VAL A 130 13.06 -11.77 8.35
C VAL A 130 13.18 -10.25 8.30
N LYS A 131 13.36 -9.58 9.45
CA LYS A 131 13.59 -8.14 9.50
C LYS A 131 14.81 -7.73 8.68
N LYS A 132 15.92 -8.45 8.82
CA LYS A 132 17.15 -8.21 8.05
C LYS A 132 16.92 -8.44 6.55
N ALA A 133 16.18 -9.47 6.17
CA ALA A 133 15.83 -9.71 4.77
C ALA A 133 15.04 -8.53 4.18
N LEU A 134 14.09 -7.98 4.95
CA LEU A 134 13.30 -6.82 4.56
C LEU A 134 14.15 -5.54 4.42
N GLU A 135 15.03 -5.26 5.38
CA GLU A 135 15.97 -4.12 5.32
C GLU A 135 16.93 -4.22 4.11
N ASN A 136 17.40 -5.43 3.80
CA ASN A 136 18.24 -5.68 2.62
C ASN A 136 17.46 -5.42 1.31
N ALA A 137 16.20 -5.87 1.23
CA ALA A 137 15.36 -5.61 0.04
C ALA A 137 15.11 -4.11 -0.17
N ILE A 138 14.84 -3.37 0.90
CA ILE A 138 14.73 -1.90 0.87
C ILE A 138 16.03 -1.28 0.35
N THR A 139 17.18 -1.76 0.83
CA THR A 139 18.50 -1.27 0.39
C THR A 139 18.71 -1.50 -1.10
N VAL A 140 18.43 -2.71 -1.60
CA VAL A 140 18.52 -3.04 -3.03
C VAL A 140 17.64 -2.12 -3.89
N LEU A 141 16.41 -1.85 -3.46
CA LEU A 141 15.51 -0.95 -4.19
C LEU A 141 15.97 0.51 -4.14
N LYS A 142 16.54 0.98 -3.02
CA LYS A 142 17.14 2.31 -2.93
C LYS A 142 18.36 2.45 -3.83
N GLU A 143 19.24 1.46 -3.86
CA GLU A 143 20.41 1.43 -4.75
C GLU A 143 19.96 1.46 -6.22
N LYS A 144 19.02 0.58 -6.59
CA LYS A 144 18.43 0.58 -7.95
C LYS A 144 17.80 1.93 -8.31
N LYS A 145 17.15 2.60 -7.35
CA LYS A 145 16.57 3.94 -7.56
C LYS A 145 17.67 4.97 -7.82
N ASN A 146 18.76 4.93 -7.06
CA ASN A 146 19.88 5.85 -7.22
C ASN A 146 20.62 5.65 -8.55
N GLU A 147 20.65 4.44 -9.10
CA GLU A 147 21.24 4.18 -10.43
C GLU A 147 20.44 4.80 -11.60
N LEU A 148 19.17 5.19 -11.35
CA LEU A 148 18.29 5.80 -12.34
C LEU A 148 18.30 7.34 -12.31
N ILE A 149 18.95 7.95 -11.30
CA ILE A 149 19.02 9.41 -11.06
C ILE A 149 20.44 9.89 -11.39
#